data_AF-A0AA85FBZ5-F1
#
_entry.id   AF-A0AA85FBZ5-F1
#
_cell.length_a   1.000
_cell.length_b   1.000
_cell.length_c   1.000
_cell.angle_alpha   90.00
_cell.angle_beta   90.00
_cell.angle_gamma   90.00
#
_symmetry.space_group_name_H-M   'P 1'
#
loop_
_entity.id
_entity.type
_entity.pdbx_description
1 polymer ?
#
loop_
_entity_poly.entity_id
_entity_poly.type
_entity_poly.pdbx_seq_one_letter_code
_entity_poly.pdbx_strand_id
1 'polypeptide(L)'
;MTNLVVVVFDVTDHESFSSAKLTLTELRKSLNYIRIPVVLVGNKIDLEAKRINSVEEAQALADDLSIPYFETSAVSPYFFVYMASSVHQL
;
A
#
# COMPACT_ATOMS: atom_id res chain seq x y z
N MET A 1 -8.74 15.96 12.35
CA MET A 1 -7.70 15.59 11.37
C MET A 1 -7.25 14.20 11.72
N THR A 2 -7.58 13.22 10.88
CA THR A 2 -7.10 11.84 11.04
C THR A 2 -5.80 11.72 10.25
N ASN A 3 -4.72 11.30 10.89
CA ASN A 3 -3.46 11.01 10.21
C ASN A 3 -3.58 9.64 9.53
N LEU A 4 -3.13 9.51 8.29
CA LEU A 4 -3.11 8.29 7.51
C LEU A 4 -1.69 8.10 6.96
N VAL A 5 -1.16 6.88 7.06
CA VAL A 5 0.09 6.51 6.41
C VAL A 5 -0.22 5.66 5.20
N VAL A 6 0.31 6.07 4.04
CA VAL A 6 0.20 5.31 2.80
C VAL A 6 1.59 4.85 2.43
N VAL A 7 1.81 3.54 2.39
CA VAL A 7 3.05 2.93 1.92
C VAL A 7 2.83 2.49 0.49
N VAL A 8 3.61 3.05 -0.43
CA VAL A 8 3.47 2.82 -1.87
C VAL A 8 4.71 2.08 -2.39
N PHE A 9 4.50 1.06 -3.22
CA PHE A 9 5.56 0.42 -4.00
C PHE A 9 5.19 0.41 -5.48
N ASP A 10 6.16 0.12 -6.34
CA ASP A 10 5.97 -0.04 -7.78
C ASP A 10 5.88 -1.53 -8.11
N VAL A 11 4.79 -1.96 -8.75
CA VAL A 11 4.55 -3.38 -9.08
C VAL A 11 5.56 -3.96 -10.08
N THR A 12 6.35 -3.08 -10.72
CA THR A 12 7.42 -3.42 -11.66
C THR A 12 8.81 -3.38 -11.03
N ASP A 13 8.93 -3.10 -9.73
CA ASP A 13 10.19 -2.96 -8.99
C ASP A 13 10.18 -3.75 -7.67
N HIS A 14 10.85 -4.89 -7.68
CA HIS A 14 10.96 -5.79 -6.52
C HIS A 14 11.67 -5.16 -5.31
N GLU A 15 12.64 -4.27 -5.53
CA GLU A 15 13.35 -3.58 -4.44
C GLU A 15 12.43 -2.57 -3.75
N SER A 16 11.55 -1.93 -4.51
CA SER A 16 10.52 -1.04 -3.95
C SER A 16 9.55 -1.81 -3.04
N PHE A 17 9.16 -3.03 -3.43
CA PHE A 17 8.29 -3.88 -2.63
C PHE A 17 8.99 -4.39 -1.36
N SER A 18 10.26 -4.76 -1.48
CA SER A 18 11.10 -5.16 -0.34
C SER A 18 11.26 -4.01 0.67
N SER A 19 11.45 -2.78 0.17
CA SER A 19 11.50 -1.57 0.98
C SER A 19 10.16 -1.29 1.68
N ALA A 20 9.04 -1.45 0.98
CA ALA A 20 7.71 -1.30 1.56
C ALA A 20 7.45 -2.31 2.70
N LYS A 21 7.84 -3.59 2.52
CA LYS A 21 7.79 -4.62 3.59
C LYS A 21 8.55 -4.18 4.84
N LEU A 22 9.77 -3.65 4.68
CA LEU A 22 10.59 -3.16 5.78
C LEU A 22 9.90 -1.99 6.50
N THR A 23 9.48 -0.97 5.75
CA THR A 23 8.79 0.22 6.30
C THR A 23 7.53 -0.18 7.07
N LEU A 24 6.69 -1.06 6.54
CA LEU A 24 5.49 -1.54 7.22
C LEU A 24 5.81 -2.26 8.53
N THR A 25 6.86 -3.07 8.53
CA THR A 25 7.32 -3.79 9.73
C THR A 25 7.79 -2.81 10.81
N GLU A 26 8.51 -1.76 10.43
CA GLU A 26 8.97 -0.71 11.34
C GLU A 26 7.82 0.15 11.88
N LEU A 27 6.87 0.51 11.02
CA LEU A 27 5.65 1.21 11.41
C LEU A 27 4.85 0.40 12.43
N ARG A 28 4.69 -0.90 12.21
CA ARG A 28 3.99 -1.77 13.16
C ARG A 28 4.68 -1.81 14.53
N LYS A 29 6.01 -1.84 14.58
CA LYS A 29 6.76 -1.82 15.84
C LYS A 29 6.65 -0.47 16.57
N SER A 30 6.70 0.63 15.83
CA SER A 30 6.75 1.99 16.38
C SER A 30 5.36 2.53 16.78
N LEU A 31 4.29 2.08 16.11
CA LEU A 31 2.92 2.55 16.31
C LEU A 31 2.10 1.71 17.30
N ASN A 32 2.72 0.82 18.07
CA ASN A 32 2.02 -0.06 19.02
C ASN A 32 1.10 0.67 20.02
N TYR A 33 1.33 1.97 20.27
CA TYR A 33 0.54 2.78 21.20
C TYR A 33 -0.41 3.78 20.53
N ILE A 34 -0.34 3.94 19.20
CA ILE A 34 -1.17 4.91 18.44
C ILE A 34 -1.78 4.19 17.24
N ARG A 35 -3.10 4.06 17.21
CA ARG A 35 -3.80 3.55 16.01
C ARG A 35 -3.80 4.61 14.92
N ILE A 36 -2.75 4.64 14.12
CA ILE A 36 -2.73 5.35 12.83
C ILE A 36 -3.11 4.34 11.75
N PRO A 37 -4.19 4.58 10.97
CA PRO A 37 -4.50 3.75 9.81
C PRO A 37 -3.30 3.72 8.85
N VAL A 38 -2.96 2.53 8.37
CA VAL A 38 -1.90 2.29 7.39
C VAL A 38 -2.51 1.55 6.21
N VAL A 39 -2.15 1.96 4.99
CA VAL A 39 -2.61 1.33 3.75
C VAL A 39 -1.40 1.02 2.87
N LEU A 40 -1.39 -0.17 2.26
CA LEU A 40 -0.42 -0.55 1.24
C LEU A 40 -0.99 -0.26 -0.16
N VAL A 41 -0.17 0.31 -1.04
CA VAL A 41 -0.57 0.62 -2.42
C VAL A 41 0.47 0.12 -3.41
N GLY A 42 0.05 -0.75 -4.33
CA GLY A 42 0.84 -1.14 -5.49
C GLY A 42 0.58 -0.17 -6.64
N ASN A 43 1.59 0.56 -7.09
CA ASN A 43 1.50 1.57 -8.14
C ASN A 43 2.04 1.04 -9.48
N LYS A 44 1.69 1.72 -10.57
CA LYS A 44 2.08 1.44 -11.97
C LYS A 44 1.45 0.19 -12.58
N ILE A 45 0.22 -0.15 -12.19
CA ILE A 45 -0.51 -1.28 -12.80
C ILE A 45 -0.82 -1.11 -14.29
N ASP A 46 -0.67 0.12 -14.83
CA ASP A 46 -0.70 0.36 -16.27
C ASP A 46 0.45 -0.36 -17.01
N LEU A 47 1.50 -0.76 -16.30
CA LEU A 47 2.64 -1.51 -16.80
C LEU A 47 2.54 -3.01 -16.49
N GLU A 48 1.35 -3.60 -16.58
CA GLU A 48 1.08 -5.01 -16.25
C GLU A 48 2.05 -5.99 -16.93
N ALA A 49 2.45 -5.74 -18.17
CA ALA A 49 3.42 -6.57 -18.90
C ALA A 49 4.84 -6.57 -18.29
N LYS A 50 5.14 -5.63 -17.40
CA LYS A 50 6.40 -5.51 -16.66
C LYS A 50 6.24 -5.84 -15.17
N ARG A 51 5.07 -6.33 -14.75
CA ARG A 51 4.82 -6.71 -13.36
C ARG A 51 5.81 -7.79 -12.95
N ILE A 52 6.45 -7.56 -11.80
CA ILE A 52 7.36 -8.52 -11.18
C ILE A 52 6.75 -9.06 -9.88
N ASN A 53 5.98 -8.25 -9.17
CA ASN A 53 5.27 -8.67 -7.96
C ASN A 53 3.83 -9.07 -8.27
N SER A 54 3.44 -10.28 -7.85
CA SER A 54 2.07 -10.74 -8.04
C SER A 54 1.12 -10.03 -7.08
N VAL A 55 -0.15 -9.92 -7.49
CA VAL A 55 -1.21 -9.33 -6.67
C VAL A 55 -1.38 -10.13 -5.37
N GLU A 56 -1.28 -11.45 -5.45
CA GLU A 56 -1.42 -12.37 -4.33
C GLU A 56 -0.30 -12.18 -3.30
N GLU A 57 0.94 -11.94 -3.74
CA GLU A 57 2.06 -11.68 -2.84
C GLU A 57 1.85 -10.39 -2.03
N ALA A 58 1.40 -9.33 -2.70
CA ALA A 58 1.14 -8.05 -2.06
C ALA A 58 -0.10 -8.10 -1.16
N GLN A 59 -1.14 -8.83 -1.55
CA GLN A 59 -2.33 -9.05 -0.74
C GLN A 59 -2.00 -9.86 0.52
N ALA A 60 -1.21 -10.94 0.39
CA ALA A 60 -0.79 -11.75 1.54
C ALA A 60 -0.03 -10.92 2.58
N LEU A 61 0.89 -10.05 2.13
CA LEU A 61 1.59 -9.11 3.02
C LEU A 61 0.62 -8.18 3.77
N ALA A 62 -0.38 -7.64 3.08
CA ALA A 62 -1.36 -6.75 3.67
C ALA A 62 -2.26 -7.47 4.68
N ASP A 63 -2.67 -8.70 4.37
CA ASP A 63 -3.48 -9.56 5.24
C ASP A 63 -2.72 -9.94 6.51
N ASP A 64 -1.45 -10.36 6.38
CA ASP A 64 -0.55 -10.67 7.51
C ASP A 64 -0.41 -9.49 8.46
N LEU A 65 -0.40 -8.28 7.92
CA LEU A 65 -0.32 -7.05 8.70
C LEU A 65 -1.69 -6.51 9.08
N SER A 66 -2.79 -7.11 8.64
CA SER A 66 -4.15 -6.60 8.82
C SER A 66 -4.28 -5.12 8.43
N ILE A 67 -3.86 -4.79 7.21
CA ILE A 67 -4.00 -3.47 6.58
C ILE A 67 -4.70 -3.60 5.23
N PRO A 68 -5.39 -2.55 4.74
CA PRO A 68 -5.91 -2.55 3.37
C PRO A 68 -4.78 -2.54 2.33
N TYR A 69 -5.02 -3.24 1.23
CA TYR A 69 -4.22 -3.17 0.01
C TYR A 69 -5.04 -2.63 -1.15
N PHE A 70 -4.43 -1.77 -1.96
CA PHE A 70 -5.03 -1.34 -3.22
C PHE A 70 -3.97 -1.29 -4.32
N GLU A 71 -4.44 -1.39 -5.56
CA GLU A 71 -3.62 -1.21 -6.74
C GLU A 71 -4.02 0.04 -7.51
N THR A 72 -3.03 0.74 -8.08
CA THR A 72 -3.25 2.00 -8.79
C THR A 72 -2.28 2.22 -9.94
N SER A 73 -2.69 3.10 -10.83
CA SER A 73 -1.80 3.80 -11.75
C SER A 73 -1.89 5.28 -11.43
N ALA A 74 -0.76 5.89 -11.04
CA ALA A 74 -0.66 7.33 -10.85
C ALA A 74 -0.92 8.14 -12.13
N VAL A 75 -0.97 7.50 -13.31
CA VAL A 75 -1.44 8.12 -14.57
C VAL A 75 -2.93 8.48 -14.45
N SER A 76 -3.68 7.79 -13.58
CA SER A 76 -5.08 8.08 -13.27
C SER A 76 -5.18 8.99 -12.02
N PRO A 77 -5.58 10.27 -12.18
CA PRO A 77 -5.58 11.25 -11.09
C PRO A 77 -6.67 11.02 -10.03
N TYR A 78 -7.68 10.18 -10.32
CA TYR A 78 -8.84 9.99 -9.45
C TYR A 78 -8.64 8.97 -8.34
N PHE A 79 -7.61 8.14 -8.45
CA PHE A 79 -7.43 7.02 -7.52
C PHE A 79 -7.16 7.48 -6.09
N PHE A 80 -6.29 8.48 -5.90
CA PHE A 80 -5.99 8.99 -4.57
C PHE A 80 -7.23 9.59 -3.87
N VAL A 81 -8.14 10.19 -4.64
CA VAL A 81 -9.42 10.70 -4.14
C VAL A 81 -10.34 9.56 -3.70
N TYR A 82 -10.39 8.48 -4.49
CA TYR A 82 -11.17 7.29 -4.18
C TYR A 82 -10.63 6.57 -2.93
N MET A 83 -9.32 6.35 -2.86
CA MET A 83 -8.66 5.73 -1.71
C MET A 83 -8.92 6.53 -0.42
N ALA A 84 -8.76 7.86 -0.46
CA ALA A 84 -9.03 8.71 0.70
C ALA A 84 -10.49 8.60 1.19
N SER A 85 -11.44 8.45 0.27
CA SER A 85 -12.86 8.28 0.59
C SER A 85 -13.15 6.92 1.23
N SER A 86 -12.53 5.85 0.72
CA SER A 86 -12.71 4.48 1.23
C SER A 86 -12.10 4.28 2.61
N VAL A 87 -10.97 4.94 2.90
CA VAL A 87 -10.30 4.84 4.21
C VAL A 87 -11.06 5.60 5.31
N HIS A 88 -11.80 6.65 4.97
CA HIS A 88 -12.60 7.40 5.95
C HIS A 88 -13.85 6.64 6.44
N GLN A 89 -14.19 5.51 5.80
CA GLN A 89 -15.32 4.65 6.16
C GLN A 89 -14.90 3.44 7.02
N LEU A 90 -13.59 3.23 7.25
CA LEU A 90 -13.02 2.19 8.10
C LEU A 90 -12.73 2.73 9.51
#